data_AF-A0A410WQA0-F1
#
_entry.id   AF-A0A410WQA0-F1
#
_cell.length_a   1.000
_cell.length_b   1.000
_cell.length_c   1.000
_cell.angle_alpha   90.00
_cell.angle_beta   90.00
_cell.angle_gamma   90.00
#
_symmetry.space_group_name_H-M   'P 1'
#
loop_
_entity.id
_entity.type
_entity.pdbx_description
1 polymer ?
#
loop_
_entity_poly.entity_id
_entity_poly.type
_entity_poly.pdbx_seq_one_letter_code
_entity_poly.pdbx_strand_id
1 'polypeptide(L)'
;MLKWNSDVWGKLTGPYSSADNVPVLLQQLMQEYSQEVFDELFQEFLFHQNTIYTATYAVMPFLAQLACSTSDEEVRKELFINCGIIEASRDGRDEAPFPASWAELAEDVGSSVCTELYREYVEAIGKLRVLTKEVFAFTAQHPIDELEKRYILVADAAYRGSYRPANMLMTFSNGDEYVAVCPACEEDVYIWPNEDHAEILQAYEDDPVFHTGQESQPIVPAASFADEEVRALAERAAAIGERTLAGHLHYLAGETVCPSCRERISVWPSLLGTFTM
;
A
#
# COMPACT_ATOMS: atom_id res chain seq x y z
N MET A 1 -3.87 -7.57 -23.05
CA MET A 1 -4.56 -6.35 -22.61
C MET A 1 -5.91 -6.33 -23.29
N LEU A 2 -6.95 -5.88 -22.58
CA LEU A 2 -8.30 -5.79 -23.14
C LEU A 2 -8.32 -4.82 -24.33
N LYS A 3 -8.91 -5.22 -25.46
CA LYS A 3 -8.92 -4.36 -26.66
C LYS A 3 -9.75 -3.09 -26.43
N TRP A 4 -9.32 -1.95 -26.98
CA TRP A 4 -10.00 -0.66 -26.83
C TRP A 4 -11.47 -0.66 -27.24
N ASN A 5 -11.81 -1.40 -28.29
CA ASN A 5 -13.16 -1.49 -28.85
C ASN A 5 -13.94 -2.72 -28.34
N SER A 6 -13.51 -3.32 -27.22
CA SER A 6 -14.19 -4.46 -26.63
C SER A 6 -15.43 -4.01 -25.86
N ASP A 7 -16.58 -4.63 -26.13
CA ASP A 7 -17.83 -4.38 -25.38
C ASP A 7 -17.72 -4.78 -23.88
N VAL A 8 -16.66 -5.52 -23.51
CA VAL A 8 -16.34 -5.88 -22.13
C VAL A 8 -16.15 -4.65 -21.25
N TRP A 9 -15.63 -3.52 -21.77
CA TRP A 9 -15.42 -2.31 -20.97
C TRP A 9 -16.71 -1.81 -20.30
N GLY A 10 -17.84 -1.86 -21.01
CA GLY A 10 -19.15 -1.50 -20.45
C GLY A 10 -19.76 -2.52 -19.49
N LYS A 11 -19.06 -3.64 -19.27
CA LYS A 11 -19.38 -4.67 -18.26
C LYS A 11 -18.51 -4.54 -17.02
N LEU A 12 -17.44 -3.77 -17.08
CA LEU A 12 -16.58 -3.51 -15.93
C LEU A 12 -17.17 -2.38 -15.09
N THR A 13 -16.95 -2.49 -13.80
CA THR A 13 -17.39 -1.57 -12.76
C THR A 13 -16.22 -0.74 -12.26
N GLY A 14 -16.50 0.51 -11.92
CA GLY A 14 -15.69 1.40 -11.10
C GLY A 14 -16.51 1.95 -9.92
N PRO A 15 -15.96 2.89 -9.13
CA PRO A 15 -16.62 3.48 -7.97
C PRO A 15 -18.04 4.00 -8.22
N TYR A 16 -18.26 4.63 -9.38
CA TYR A 16 -19.51 5.31 -9.70
C TYR A 16 -20.33 4.65 -10.82
N SER A 17 -20.11 3.36 -11.10
CA SER A 17 -20.75 2.48 -12.11
C SER A 17 -19.87 2.09 -13.30
N SER A 18 -20.27 2.40 -14.54
CA SER A 18 -19.71 1.85 -15.77
C SER A 18 -18.31 2.40 -16.09
N ALA A 19 -17.44 1.53 -16.60
CA ALA A 19 -16.10 1.87 -17.09
C ALA A 19 -16.05 2.21 -18.59
N ASP A 20 -17.18 2.58 -19.23
CA ASP A 20 -17.25 2.86 -20.67
C ASP A 20 -16.26 3.92 -21.17
N ASN A 21 -15.94 4.91 -20.33
CA ASN A 21 -15.01 6.00 -20.70
C ASN A 21 -13.53 5.65 -20.47
N VAL A 22 -13.23 4.56 -19.74
CA VAL A 22 -11.84 4.17 -19.42
C VAL A 22 -10.96 3.99 -20.66
N PRO A 23 -11.40 3.35 -21.76
CA PRO A 23 -10.60 3.24 -22.97
C PRO A 23 -10.17 4.57 -23.58
N VAL A 24 -10.98 5.62 -23.44
CA VAL A 24 -10.67 6.95 -23.99
C VAL A 24 -9.57 7.61 -23.16
N LEU A 25 -9.69 7.59 -21.84
CA LEU A 25 -8.69 8.13 -20.91
C LEU A 25 -7.35 7.39 -21.05
N LEU A 26 -7.38 6.06 -21.16
CA LEU A 26 -6.18 5.25 -21.38
C LEU A 26 -5.47 5.58 -22.70
N GLN A 27 -6.22 5.76 -23.79
CA GLN A 27 -5.62 6.14 -25.07
C GLN A 27 -4.94 7.51 -25.00
N GLN A 28 -5.55 8.47 -24.29
CA GLN A 28 -4.94 9.78 -24.04
C GLN A 28 -3.64 9.65 -23.25
N LEU A 29 -3.67 8.94 -22.11
CA LEU A 29 -2.49 8.72 -21.26
C LEU A 29 -1.35 7.98 -21.99
N MET A 30 -1.69 7.01 -22.84
CA MET A 30 -0.70 6.26 -23.61
C MET A 30 -0.09 7.05 -24.76
N GLN A 31 -0.77 8.08 -25.25
CA GLN A 31 -0.23 9.00 -26.25
C GLN A 31 0.71 10.02 -25.59
N GLU A 32 0.26 10.61 -24.49
CA GLU A 32 1.02 11.59 -23.70
C GLU A 32 0.51 11.54 -22.26
N TYR A 33 1.41 11.30 -21.31
CA TYR A 33 1.04 11.28 -19.91
C TYR A 33 0.59 12.68 -19.47
N SER A 34 -0.57 12.74 -18.81
CA SER A 34 -1.10 13.94 -18.18
C SER A 34 -1.58 13.58 -16.79
N GLN A 35 -1.11 14.31 -15.77
CA GLN A 35 -1.52 14.08 -14.39
C GLN A 35 -3.04 14.25 -14.23
N GLU A 36 -3.63 15.27 -14.88
CA GLU A 36 -5.08 15.53 -14.80
C GLU A 36 -5.90 14.33 -15.32
N VAL A 37 -5.48 13.74 -16.45
CA VAL A 37 -6.17 12.58 -17.03
C VAL A 37 -5.94 11.34 -16.16
N PHE A 38 -4.76 11.21 -15.55
CA PHE A 38 -4.46 10.10 -14.65
C PHE A 38 -5.27 10.19 -13.36
N ASP A 39 -5.38 11.39 -12.76
CA ASP A 39 -6.17 11.65 -11.56
C ASP A 39 -7.66 11.36 -11.81
N GLU A 40 -8.20 11.82 -12.96
CA GLU A 40 -9.58 11.48 -13.38
C GLU A 40 -9.75 9.97 -13.50
N LEU A 41 -8.86 9.30 -14.23
CA LEU A 41 -8.91 7.85 -14.37
C LEU A 41 -8.90 7.16 -13.00
N PHE A 42 -7.94 7.53 -12.15
CA PHE A 42 -7.71 6.91 -10.85
C PHE A 42 -8.92 7.07 -9.91
N GLN A 43 -9.38 8.30 -9.72
CA GLN A 43 -10.43 8.63 -8.74
C GLN A 43 -11.82 8.20 -9.20
N GLU A 44 -12.13 8.35 -10.49
CA GLU A 44 -13.49 8.09 -11.00
C GLU A 44 -13.71 6.62 -11.36
N PHE A 45 -12.64 5.87 -11.68
CA PHE A 45 -12.78 4.51 -12.24
C PHE A 45 -11.97 3.42 -11.53
N LEU A 46 -10.82 3.73 -10.94
CA LEU A 46 -9.91 2.68 -10.45
C LEU A 46 -9.95 2.46 -8.94
N PHE A 47 -10.10 3.53 -8.17
CA PHE A 47 -9.85 3.45 -6.74
C PHE A 47 -10.65 4.49 -5.96
N HIS A 48 -11.39 4.02 -4.96
CA HIS A 48 -12.10 4.89 -4.03
C HIS A 48 -12.26 4.20 -2.68
N GLN A 49 -11.98 4.91 -1.58
CA GLN A 49 -12.11 4.41 -0.20
C GLN A 49 -11.46 3.03 0.00
N ASN A 50 -10.20 2.86 -0.43
CA ASN A 50 -9.44 1.62 -0.30
C ASN A 50 -10.09 0.40 -0.97
N THR A 51 -10.90 0.63 -2.01
CA THR A 51 -11.58 -0.42 -2.78
C THR A 51 -11.12 -0.36 -4.23
N ILE A 52 -10.82 -1.54 -4.80
CA ILE A 52 -10.51 -1.73 -6.22
C ILE A 52 -11.68 -2.42 -6.93
N TYR A 53 -11.79 -2.22 -8.24
CA TYR A 53 -12.95 -2.63 -9.04
C TYR A 53 -12.51 -3.43 -10.26
N THR A 54 -13.46 -4.06 -10.96
CA THR A 54 -13.15 -4.87 -12.15
C THR A 54 -12.49 -4.04 -13.26
N ALA A 55 -12.78 -2.74 -13.35
CA ALA A 55 -12.07 -1.81 -14.23
C ALA A 55 -10.58 -1.69 -13.87
N THR A 56 -10.26 -1.61 -12.58
CA THR A 56 -8.88 -1.54 -12.05
C THR A 56 -8.02 -2.67 -12.57
N TYR A 57 -8.57 -3.89 -12.56
CA TYR A 57 -7.88 -5.08 -13.07
C TYR A 57 -7.58 -4.98 -14.58
N ALA A 58 -8.53 -4.48 -15.36
CA ALA A 58 -8.35 -4.31 -16.80
C ALA A 58 -7.40 -3.16 -17.17
N VAL A 59 -7.29 -2.14 -16.31
CA VAL A 59 -6.42 -0.97 -16.52
C VAL A 59 -4.96 -1.23 -16.15
N MET A 60 -4.70 -1.99 -15.09
CA MET A 60 -3.35 -2.19 -14.56
C MET A 60 -2.29 -2.60 -15.61
N PRO A 61 -2.58 -3.49 -16.58
CA PRO A 61 -1.63 -3.84 -17.65
C PRO A 61 -1.16 -2.65 -18.50
N PHE A 62 -2.03 -1.66 -18.72
CA PHE A 62 -1.70 -0.45 -19.48
C PHE A 62 -0.84 0.51 -18.68
N LEU A 63 -1.17 0.72 -17.40
CA LEU A 63 -0.37 1.57 -16.50
C LEU A 63 1.03 0.99 -16.30
N ALA A 64 1.14 -0.32 -16.11
CA ALA A 64 2.42 -1.01 -16.04
C ALA A 64 3.23 -0.87 -17.34
N GLN A 65 2.57 -0.97 -18.51
CA GLN A 65 3.25 -0.72 -19.79
C GLN A 65 3.77 0.72 -19.88
N LEU A 66 2.95 1.71 -19.51
CA LEU A 66 3.31 3.12 -19.55
C LEU A 66 4.51 3.39 -18.63
N ALA A 67 4.48 2.91 -17.39
CA ALA A 67 5.58 3.03 -16.42
C ALA A 67 6.89 2.39 -16.93
N CYS A 68 6.81 1.24 -17.60
CA CYS A 68 7.99 0.59 -18.18
C CYS A 68 8.53 1.29 -19.44
N SER A 69 7.70 2.02 -20.17
CA SER A 69 8.07 2.61 -21.47
C SER A 69 8.43 4.10 -21.42
N THR A 70 7.96 4.82 -20.40
CA THR A 70 8.27 6.24 -20.25
C THR A 70 9.76 6.45 -20.04
N SER A 71 10.31 7.56 -20.53
CA SER A 71 11.65 8.03 -20.18
C SER A 71 11.63 9.03 -19.00
N ASP A 72 10.45 9.53 -18.65
CA ASP A 72 10.27 10.46 -17.53
C ASP A 72 10.25 9.69 -16.20
N GLU A 73 11.25 9.94 -15.37
CA GLU A 73 11.42 9.25 -14.09
C GLU A 73 10.36 9.65 -13.06
N GLU A 74 9.82 10.87 -13.14
CA GLU A 74 8.76 11.36 -12.26
C GLU A 74 7.45 10.67 -12.58
N VAL A 75 7.09 10.58 -13.87
CA VAL A 75 5.92 9.81 -14.33
C VAL A 75 6.05 8.34 -13.95
N ARG A 76 7.26 7.76 -14.04
CA ARG A 76 7.49 6.37 -13.62
C ARG A 76 7.25 6.18 -12.12
N LYS A 77 7.78 7.07 -11.28
CA LYS A 77 7.57 7.05 -9.82
C LYS A 77 6.08 7.19 -9.50
N GLU A 78 5.39 8.13 -10.13
CA GLU A 78 3.95 8.38 -9.90
C GLU A 78 3.12 7.14 -10.21
N LEU A 79 3.33 6.52 -11.36
CA LEU A 79 2.66 5.26 -11.73
C LEU A 79 3.04 4.11 -10.79
N PHE A 80 4.31 4.03 -10.37
CA PHE A 80 4.78 3.02 -9.42
C PHE A 80 4.08 3.15 -8.07
N ILE A 81 3.92 4.36 -7.54
CA ILE A 81 3.24 4.62 -6.27
C ILE A 81 1.76 4.25 -6.37
N ASN A 82 1.03 4.83 -7.33
CA ASN A 82 -0.42 4.69 -7.40
C ASN A 82 -0.86 3.25 -7.74
N CYS A 83 -0.13 2.55 -8.62
CA CYS A 83 -0.40 1.14 -8.87
C CYS A 83 -0.10 0.27 -7.64
N GLY A 84 0.83 0.69 -6.79
CA GLY A 84 1.18 0.00 -5.55
C GLY A 84 0.13 0.20 -4.45
N ILE A 85 -0.46 1.38 -4.36
CA ILE A 85 -1.62 1.67 -3.49
C ILE A 85 -2.82 0.80 -3.88
N ILE A 86 -3.08 0.67 -5.18
CA ILE A 86 -4.11 -0.24 -5.71
C ILE A 86 -3.81 -1.68 -5.27
N GLU A 87 -2.59 -2.17 -5.49
CA GLU A 87 -2.22 -3.55 -5.12
C GLU A 87 -2.24 -3.78 -3.61
N ALA A 88 -1.88 -2.79 -2.79
CA ALA A 88 -1.96 -2.88 -1.33
C ALA A 88 -3.40 -3.07 -0.85
N SER A 89 -4.36 -2.51 -1.59
CA SER A 89 -5.79 -2.54 -1.27
C SER A 89 -6.54 -3.74 -1.88
N ARG A 90 -5.83 -4.67 -2.51
CA ARG A 90 -6.43 -5.88 -3.07
C ARG A 90 -6.86 -6.84 -1.95
N ASP A 91 -8.03 -7.45 -2.08
CA ASP A 91 -8.53 -8.45 -1.14
C ASP A 91 -7.62 -9.69 -1.18
N GLY A 92 -7.09 -10.13 -0.03
CA GLY A 92 -6.20 -11.29 0.05
C GLY A 92 -6.86 -12.61 -0.34
N ARG A 93 -8.19 -12.65 -0.49
CA ARG A 93 -8.96 -13.79 -1.01
C ARG A 93 -9.05 -13.85 -2.52
N ASP A 94 -8.53 -12.84 -3.22
CA ASP A 94 -8.49 -12.82 -4.67
C ASP A 94 -7.45 -13.83 -5.15
N GLU A 95 -7.92 -15.05 -5.44
CA GLU A 95 -7.11 -16.17 -5.90
C GLU A 95 -7.42 -16.55 -7.36
N ALA A 96 -6.55 -17.37 -7.94
CA ALA A 96 -6.75 -17.92 -9.28
C ALA A 96 -8.01 -18.81 -9.34
N PRO A 97 -8.72 -18.87 -10.49
CA PRO A 97 -8.37 -18.22 -11.77
C PRO A 97 -8.75 -16.73 -11.87
N PHE A 98 -9.62 -16.25 -10.97
CA PHE A 98 -10.01 -14.85 -10.78
C PHE A 98 -10.86 -14.75 -9.49
N PRO A 99 -11.05 -13.54 -8.93
CA PRO A 99 -11.82 -13.34 -7.70
C PRO A 99 -13.21 -13.99 -7.70
N ALA A 100 -13.59 -14.62 -6.58
CA ALA A 100 -14.93 -15.23 -6.45
C ALA A 100 -16.07 -14.20 -6.60
N SER A 101 -15.80 -12.93 -6.27
CA SER A 101 -16.71 -11.80 -6.45
C SER A 101 -17.07 -11.52 -7.91
N TRP A 102 -16.34 -12.09 -8.87
CA TRP A 102 -16.59 -11.89 -10.31
C TRP A 102 -17.55 -12.90 -10.92
N ALA A 103 -18.30 -13.66 -10.11
CA ALA A 103 -19.25 -14.66 -10.63
C ALA A 103 -20.24 -14.06 -11.65
N GLU A 104 -20.83 -12.91 -11.34
CA GLU A 104 -21.76 -12.21 -12.26
C GLU A 104 -21.06 -11.72 -13.54
N LEU A 105 -19.84 -11.17 -13.41
CA LEU A 105 -19.05 -10.76 -14.57
C LEU A 105 -18.71 -11.96 -15.45
N ALA A 106 -18.37 -13.11 -14.86
CA ALA A 106 -18.04 -14.33 -15.59
C ALA A 106 -19.25 -14.92 -16.35
N GLU A 107 -20.48 -14.70 -15.87
CA GLU A 107 -21.71 -15.03 -16.61
C GLU A 107 -21.89 -14.09 -17.83
N ASP A 108 -21.57 -12.80 -17.67
CA ASP A 108 -21.75 -11.78 -18.70
C ASP A 108 -20.70 -11.83 -19.83
N VAL A 109 -19.42 -12.00 -19.48
CA VAL A 109 -18.29 -11.93 -20.44
C VAL A 109 -17.56 -13.26 -20.64
N GLY A 110 -17.91 -14.29 -19.87
CA GLY A 110 -17.31 -15.61 -19.91
C GLY A 110 -16.06 -15.75 -19.04
N SER A 111 -15.95 -16.90 -18.37
CA SER A 111 -14.85 -17.19 -17.43
C SER A 111 -13.45 -17.10 -18.05
N SER A 112 -13.30 -17.35 -19.35
CA SER A 112 -12.01 -17.21 -20.05
C SER A 112 -11.54 -15.75 -20.10
N VAL A 113 -12.46 -14.79 -20.25
CA VAL A 113 -12.14 -13.36 -20.25
C VAL A 113 -11.73 -12.92 -18.85
N CYS A 114 -12.47 -13.33 -17.82
CA CYS A 114 -12.11 -13.05 -16.42
C CYS A 114 -10.73 -13.62 -16.04
N THR A 115 -10.45 -14.86 -16.45
CA THR A 115 -9.15 -15.50 -16.22
C THR A 115 -8.02 -14.70 -16.86
N GLU A 116 -8.23 -14.21 -18.08
CA GLU A 116 -7.23 -13.42 -18.80
C GLU A 116 -7.02 -12.04 -18.15
N LEU A 117 -8.09 -11.33 -17.77
CA LEU A 117 -8.00 -10.05 -17.07
C LEU A 117 -7.19 -10.18 -15.77
N TYR A 118 -7.47 -11.20 -14.98
CA TYR A 118 -6.77 -11.45 -13.73
C TYR A 118 -5.31 -11.87 -13.95
N ARG A 119 -5.04 -12.76 -14.93
CA ARG A 119 -3.67 -13.13 -15.30
C ARG A 119 -2.84 -11.90 -15.71
N GLU A 120 -3.41 -11.03 -16.54
CA GLU A 120 -2.73 -9.84 -17.02
C GLU A 120 -2.48 -8.82 -15.92
N TYR A 121 -3.42 -8.69 -14.97
CA TYR A 121 -3.22 -7.90 -13.75
C TYR A 121 -2.01 -8.40 -12.95
N VAL A 122 -1.95 -9.69 -12.65
CA VAL A 122 -0.82 -10.29 -11.89
C VAL A 122 0.51 -10.10 -12.64
N GLU A 123 0.51 -10.24 -13.97
CA GLU A 123 1.69 -9.94 -14.79
C GLU A 123 2.10 -8.46 -14.76
N ALA A 124 1.12 -7.55 -14.69
CA ALA A 124 1.36 -6.12 -14.56
C ALA A 124 2.03 -5.76 -13.22
N ILE A 125 1.58 -6.37 -12.12
CA ILE A 125 2.24 -6.26 -10.81
C ILE A 125 3.70 -6.74 -10.88
N GLY A 126 3.94 -7.85 -11.56
CA GLY A 126 5.29 -8.35 -11.81
C GLY A 126 6.18 -7.35 -12.58
N LYS A 127 5.63 -6.63 -13.56
CA LYS A 127 6.36 -5.59 -14.31
C LYS A 127 6.68 -4.37 -13.44
N LEU A 128 5.71 -3.90 -12.66
CA LEU A 128 5.90 -2.76 -11.75
C LEU A 128 6.96 -3.06 -10.69
N ARG A 129 6.96 -4.28 -10.13
CA ARG A 129 8.00 -4.76 -9.20
C ARG A 129 9.42 -4.64 -9.76
N VAL A 130 9.60 -4.85 -11.06
CA VAL A 130 10.94 -4.75 -11.69
C VAL A 130 11.48 -3.31 -11.63
N LEU A 131 10.60 -2.30 -11.56
CA LEU A 131 10.96 -0.89 -11.52
C LEU A 131 11.45 -0.42 -10.14
N THR A 132 11.32 -1.22 -9.07
CA THR A 132 11.71 -0.85 -7.70
C THR A 132 13.11 -0.25 -7.64
N LYS A 133 14.09 -0.89 -8.30
CA LYS A 133 15.48 -0.43 -8.26
C LYS A 133 15.66 0.96 -8.88
N GLU A 134 14.97 1.23 -9.99
CA GLU A 134 15.05 2.50 -10.69
C GLU A 134 14.37 3.61 -9.87
N VAL A 135 13.16 3.36 -9.37
CA VAL A 135 12.42 4.30 -8.52
C VAL A 135 13.19 4.62 -7.23
N PHE A 136 13.82 3.63 -6.61
CA PHE A 136 14.64 3.83 -5.41
C PHE A 136 15.90 4.65 -5.71
N ALA A 137 16.58 4.38 -6.82
CA ALA A 137 17.75 5.15 -7.23
C ALA A 137 17.39 6.60 -7.53
N PHE A 138 16.26 6.85 -8.18
CA PHE A 138 15.71 8.19 -8.41
C PHE A 138 15.42 8.89 -7.08
N THR A 139 14.69 8.22 -6.18
CA THR A 139 14.31 8.77 -4.86
C THR A 139 15.52 9.11 -3.99
N ALA A 140 16.55 8.27 -3.98
CA ALA A 140 17.76 8.52 -3.20
C ALA A 140 18.57 9.73 -3.69
N GLN A 141 18.38 10.14 -4.95
CA GLN A 141 19.12 11.25 -5.58
C GLN A 141 18.35 12.57 -5.55
N HIS A 142 17.05 12.55 -5.27
CA HIS A 142 16.18 13.71 -5.32
C HIS A 142 15.60 14.04 -3.93
N PRO A 143 15.37 15.33 -3.63
CA PRO A 143 14.69 15.72 -2.40
C PRO A 143 13.21 15.38 -2.51
N ILE A 144 12.84 14.18 -2.04
CA ILE A 144 11.47 13.71 -1.92
C ILE A 144 11.02 13.84 -0.47
N ASP A 145 9.76 14.25 -0.23
CA ASP A 145 9.21 14.34 1.12
C ASP A 145 8.99 12.96 1.75
N GLU A 146 8.91 12.91 3.08
CA GLU A 146 8.83 11.62 3.81
C GLU A 146 7.51 10.89 3.56
N LEU A 147 6.41 11.59 3.28
CA LEU A 147 5.11 10.96 2.99
C LEU A 147 5.18 10.24 1.64
N GLU A 148 5.74 10.89 0.62
CA GLU A 148 5.93 10.27 -0.68
C GLU A 148 6.90 9.08 -0.62
N LYS A 149 8.00 9.19 0.14
CA LYS A 149 8.88 8.03 0.42
C LYS A 149 8.11 6.87 1.06
N ARG A 150 7.19 7.16 1.99
CA ARG A 150 6.32 6.14 2.60
C ARG A 150 5.48 5.44 1.56
N TYR A 151 4.87 6.17 0.62
CA TYR A 151 4.08 5.57 -0.46
C TYR A 151 4.91 4.72 -1.42
N ILE A 152 6.18 5.08 -1.65
CA ILE A 152 7.12 4.21 -2.39
C ILE A 152 7.34 2.89 -1.64
N LEU A 153 7.44 2.92 -0.31
CA LEU A 153 7.58 1.71 0.51
C LEU A 153 6.29 0.89 0.58
N VAL A 154 5.12 1.53 0.60
CA VAL A 154 3.81 0.87 0.44
C VAL A 154 3.80 0.07 -0.87
N ALA A 155 4.15 0.73 -1.98
CA ALA A 155 4.16 0.11 -3.29
C ALA A 155 5.15 -1.07 -3.36
N ASP A 156 6.39 -0.91 -2.87
CA ASP A 156 7.35 -2.02 -2.81
C ASP A 156 6.83 -3.20 -1.98
N ALA A 157 6.24 -2.94 -0.82
CA ALA A 157 5.67 -3.99 0.04
C ALA A 157 4.53 -4.73 -0.67
N ALA A 158 3.60 -4.00 -1.31
CA ALA A 158 2.50 -4.57 -2.07
C ALA A 158 2.98 -5.45 -3.22
N TYR A 159 3.94 -4.98 -4.02
CA TYR A 159 4.51 -5.74 -5.15
C TYR A 159 5.28 -6.99 -4.72
N ARG A 160 5.74 -7.06 -3.47
CA ARG A 160 6.35 -8.27 -2.90
C ARG A 160 5.34 -9.25 -2.31
N GLY A 161 4.07 -8.86 -2.20
CA GLY A 161 3.02 -9.62 -1.51
C GLY A 161 3.04 -9.42 0.01
N SER A 162 3.75 -8.42 0.51
CA SER A 162 3.85 -8.10 1.94
C SER A 162 2.72 -7.14 2.33
N TYR A 163 1.47 -7.59 2.16
CA TYR A 163 0.27 -6.74 2.27
C TYR A 163 0.04 -6.15 3.67
N ARG A 164 0.33 -6.90 4.74
CA ARG A 164 0.19 -6.38 6.11
C ARG A 164 1.10 -5.17 6.38
N PRO A 165 2.42 -5.24 6.11
CA PRO A 165 3.27 -4.04 6.12
C PRO A 165 2.79 -2.93 5.18
N ALA A 166 2.32 -3.24 3.97
CA ALA A 166 1.80 -2.22 3.05
C ALA A 166 0.61 -1.47 3.65
N ASN A 167 -0.38 -2.20 4.20
CA ASN A 167 -1.56 -1.63 4.84
C ASN A 167 -1.23 -0.86 6.12
N MET A 168 -0.27 -1.34 6.92
CA MET A 168 0.26 -0.61 8.06
C MET A 168 0.84 0.73 7.63
N LEU A 169 1.68 0.76 6.59
CA LEU A 169 2.30 1.98 6.08
C LEU A 169 1.27 2.93 5.45
N MET A 170 0.23 2.42 4.81
CA MET A 170 -0.89 3.24 4.31
C MET A 170 -1.70 3.88 5.44
N THR A 171 -1.97 3.11 6.50
CA THR A 171 -2.76 3.58 7.65
C THR A 171 -2.00 4.62 8.46
N PHE A 172 -0.70 4.40 8.65
CA PHE A 172 0.18 5.24 9.47
C PHE A 172 1.20 5.98 8.58
N SER A 173 0.73 6.66 7.54
CA SER A 173 1.57 7.18 6.47
C SER A 173 2.52 8.30 6.91
N ASN A 174 2.09 9.11 7.87
CA ASN A 174 2.90 10.18 8.46
C ASN A 174 3.89 9.62 9.50
N GLY A 175 3.61 8.45 10.06
CA GLY A 175 4.39 7.84 11.13
C GLY A 175 4.35 8.62 12.45
N ASP A 176 3.39 9.51 12.62
CA ASP A 176 3.10 10.27 13.84
C ASP A 176 2.25 9.49 14.84
N GLU A 177 1.63 8.38 14.43
CA GLU A 177 0.93 7.44 15.30
C GLU A 177 1.00 6.01 14.73
N TYR A 178 0.84 5.03 15.61
CA TYR A 178 0.54 3.63 15.29
C TYR A 178 -0.45 3.09 16.33
N VAL A 179 -1.25 2.11 15.95
CA VAL A 179 -2.19 1.45 16.88
C VAL A 179 -2.02 -0.05 16.77
N ALA A 180 -1.68 -0.68 17.90
CA ALA A 180 -1.60 -2.13 18.05
C ALA A 180 -2.73 -2.64 18.95
N VAL A 181 -3.02 -3.94 18.91
CA VAL A 181 -3.99 -4.57 19.82
C VAL A 181 -3.28 -5.52 20.77
N CYS A 182 -3.52 -5.39 22.08
CA CYS A 182 -2.92 -6.29 23.06
C CYS A 182 -3.49 -7.72 22.90
N PRO A 183 -2.64 -8.75 22.70
CA PRO A 183 -3.13 -10.12 22.54
C PRO A 183 -3.69 -10.74 23.83
N ALA A 184 -3.49 -10.12 25.00
CA ALA A 184 -3.95 -10.64 26.29
C ALA A 184 -5.31 -10.09 26.72
N CYS A 185 -5.57 -8.79 26.48
CA CYS A 185 -6.80 -8.13 26.90
C CYS A 185 -7.63 -7.55 25.75
N GLU A 186 -7.15 -7.64 24.50
CA GLU A 186 -7.81 -7.14 23.28
C GLU A 186 -8.03 -5.62 23.23
N GLU A 187 -7.49 -4.87 24.20
CA GLU A 187 -7.51 -3.40 24.20
C GLU A 187 -6.47 -2.83 23.23
N ASP A 188 -6.79 -1.67 22.69
CA ASP A 188 -5.88 -0.89 21.85
C ASP A 188 -4.67 -0.41 22.65
N VAL A 189 -3.53 -0.32 21.97
CA VAL A 189 -2.28 0.23 22.47
C VAL A 189 -1.82 1.28 21.48
N TYR A 190 -1.99 2.54 21.87
CA TYR A 190 -1.60 3.70 21.07
C TYR A 190 -0.09 3.87 21.17
N ILE A 191 0.59 3.94 20.03
CA ILE A 191 2.05 4.08 19.95
C ILE A 191 2.37 5.39 19.26
N TRP A 192 3.06 6.28 19.97
CA TRP A 192 3.29 7.64 19.52
C TRP A 192 4.76 8.05 19.68
N PRO A 193 5.28 8.92 18.80
CA PRO A 193 6.54 9.61 19.01
C PRO A 193 6.57 10.39 20.33
N ASN A 194 7.71 10.35 21.00
CA ASN A 194 7.95 11.19 22.18
C ASN A 194 8.00 12.67 21.78
N GLU A 195 7.39 13.54 22.60
CA GLU A 195 7.29 14.98 22.34
C GLU A 195 8.65 15.68 22.17
N ASP A 196 9.65 15.27 22.96
CA ASP A 196 11.00 15.86 22.92
C ASP A 196 11.91 15.18 21.89
N HIS A 197 11.60 13.92 21.54
CA HIS A 197 12.44 13.06 20.72
C HIS A 197 11.59 12.21 19.77
N ALA A 198 11.19 12.79 18.64
CA ALA A 198 10.28 12.15 17.68
C ALA A 198 10.73 10.77 17.15
N GLU A 199 12.02 10.43 17.22
CA GLU A 199 12.53 9.11 16.82
C GLU A 199 12.22 7.99 17.85
N ILE A 200 11.87 8.36 19.08
CA ILE A 200 11.59 7.45 20.19
C ILE A 200 10.09 7.22 20.27
N LEU A 201 9.65 5.97 20.12
CA LEU A 201 8.24 5.62 20.29
C LEU A 201 7.92 5.21 21.74
N GLN A 202 6.73 5.55 22.20
CA GLN A 202 6.17 5.20 23.51
C GLN A 202 4.75 4.64 23.35
N ALA A 203 4.31 3.84 24.31
CA ALA A 203 2.97 3.23 24.31
C ALA A 203 2.05 3.91 25.34
N TYR A 204 0.78 4.04 25.00
CA TYR A 204 -0.25 4.78 25.73
C TYR A 204 -1.54 3.96 25.83
N GLU A 205 -2.28 4.17 26.91
CA GLU A 205 -3.55 3.46 27.16
C GLU A 205 -4.67 4.02 26.28
N ASP A 206 -4.73 5.34 26.19
CA ASP A 206 -5.69 6.06 25.36
C ASP A 206 -4.96 6.94 24.34
N ASP A 207 -5.68 7.42 23.32
CA ASP A 207 -5.16 8.38 22.36
C ASP A 207 -4.60 9.64 23.07
N PRO A 208 -3.28 9.94 22.96
CA PRO A 208 -2.64 11.08 23.59
C PRO A 208 -3.16 12.45 23.16
N VAL A 209 -3.76 12.57 21.98
CA VAL A 209 -4.35 13.82 21.48
C VAL A 209 -5.56 14.20 22.33
N PHE A 210 -6.38 13.22 22.71
CA PHE A 210 -7.59 13.44 23.50
C PHE A 210 -7.35 13.30 25.02
N HIS A 211 -6.33 12.54 25.42
CA HIS A 211 -6.02 12.24 26.81
C HIS A 211 -4.60 12.69 27.16
N THR A 212 -4.47 13.99 27.42
CA THR A 212 -3.20 14.62 27.80
C THR A 212 -2.81 14.28 29.25
N GLY A 213 -1.51 14.13 29.51
CA GLY A 213 -0.96 13.92 30.86
C GLY A 213 -1.06 12.49 31.41
N GLN A 214 -1.48 11.52 30.59
CA GLN A 214 -1.40 10.09 30.92
C GLN A 214 0.06 9.61 31.01
N GLU A 215 0.31 8.56 31.79
CA GLU A 215 1.64 7.95 31.88
C GLU A 215 1.90 7.03 30.69
N SER A 216 2.98 7.27 29.96
CA SER A 216 3.41 6.39 28.88
C SER A 216 4.17 5.17 29.41
N GLN A 217 4.11 4.08 28.66
CA GLN A 217 4.96 2.92 28.85
C GLN A 217 6.14 2.97 27.86
N PRO A 218 7.39 2.75 28.32
CA PRO A 218 8.53 2.73 27.43
C PRO A 218 8.47 1.53 26.49
N ILE A 219 8.87 1.73 25.24
CA ILE A 219 9.11 0.64 24.30
C ILE A 219 10.62 0.37 24.29
N VAL A 220 11.00 -0.89 24.55
CA VAL A 220 12.40 -1.33 24.49
C VAL A 220 12.73 -1.62 23.04
N PRO A 221 13.62 -0.85 22.38
CA PRO A 221 13.92 -1.05 20.97
C PRO A 221 14.70 -2.34 20.74
N ALA A 222 14.43 -2.99 19.62
CA ALA A 222 15.18 -4.15 19.17
C ALA A 222 16.58 -3.73 18.68
N ALA A 223 17.61 -4.38 19.21
CA ALA A 223 19.00 -4.17 18.74
C ALA A 223 19.25 -4.73 17.33
N SER A 224 18.41 -5.66 16.87
CA SER A 224 18.50 -6.28 15.54
C SER A 224 17.14 -6.84 15.12
N PHE A 225 16.88 -6.89 13.82
CA PHE A 225 15.62 -7.39 13.26
C PHE A 225 15.66 -8.90 13.04
N ALA A 226 14.97 -9.65 13.89
CA ALA A 226 14.77 -11.09 13.72
C ALA A 226 13.74 -11.40 12.62
N ASP A 227 12.66 -10.62 12.57
CA ASP A 227 11.61 -10.72 11.56
C ASP A 227 12.13 -10.30 10.18
N GLU A 228 11.79 -11.10 9.15
CA GLU A 228 12.24 -10.88 7.78
C GLU A 228 11.60 -9.65 7.13
N GLU A 229 10.32 -9.38 7.41
CA GLU A 229 9.61 -8.23 6.86
C GLU A 229 10.10 -6.91 7.49
N VAL A 230 10.38 -6.91 8.79
CA VAL A 230 11.00 -5.74 9.44
C VAL A 230 12.38 -5.45 8.83
N ARG A 231 13.22 -6.48 8.71
CA ARG A 231 14.56 -6.33 8.12
C ARG A 231 14.47 -5.83 6.69
N ALA A 232 13.56 -6.43 5.93
CA ALA A 232 13.29 -6.04 4.57
C ALA A 232 12.92 -4.56 4.51
N LEU A 233 11.89 -4.14 5.23
CA LEU A 233 11.42 -2.76 5.24
C LEU A 233 12.50 -1.76 5.70
N ALA A 234 13.31 -2.11 6.71
CA ALA A 234 14.42 -1.28 7.16
C ALA A 234 15.48 -1.07 6.08
N GLU A 235 15.83 -2.11 5.33
CA GLU A 235 16.77 -2.01 4.20
C GLU A 235 16.22 -1.10 3.09
N ARG A 236 14.92 -1.19 2.78
CA ARG A 236 14.30 -0.32 1.76
C ARG A 236 14.20 1.14 2.24
N ALA A 237 13.76 1.36 3.47
CA ALA A 237 13.68 2.70 4.07
C ALA A 237 15.04 3.39 4.05
N ALA A 238 16.10 2.68 4.44
CA ALA A 238 17.47 3.17 4.35
C ALA A 238 17.90 3.46 2.91
N ALA A 239 17.54 2.60 1.95
CA ALA A 239 17.91 2.77 0.54
C ALA A 239 17.33 4.05 -0.10
N ILE A 240 16.15 4.49 0.35
CA ILE A 240 15.51 5.73 -0.13
C ILE A 240 15.69 6.92 0.82
N GLY A 241 16.44 6.73 1.91
CA GLY A 241 16.70 7.76 2.91
C GLY A 241 15.45 8.22 3.67
N GLU A 242 14.48 7.34 3.89
CA GLU A 242 13.40 7.56 4.86
C GLU A 242 13.99 7.27 6.25
N ARG A 243 14.22 8.34 7.03
CA ARG A 243 14.94 8.24 8.31
C ARG A 243 14.02 8.01 9.50
N THR A 244 12.81 8.56 9.45
CA THR A 244 11.84 8.49 10.54
C THR A 244 11.39 7.05 10.76
N LEU A 245 10.90 6.39 9.72
CA LEU A 245 10.57 4.96 9.71
C LEU A 245 11.78 4.12 10.09
N ALA A 246 12.96 4.39 9.54
CA ALA A 246 14.16 3.61 9.87
C ALA A 246 14.46 3.63 11.37
N GLY A 247 14.30 4.78 12.04
CA GLY A 247 14.38 4.89 13.50
C GLY A 247 13.24 4.15 14.20
N HIS A 248 12.00 4.37 13.76
CA HIS A 248 10.81 3.78 14.35
C HIS A 248 10.82 2.24 14.28
N LEU A 249 11.37 1.63 13.23
CA LEU A 249 11.39 0.18 13.07
C LEU A 249 12.12 -0.54 14.21
N HIS A 250 13.09 0.09 14.88
CA HIS A 250 13.69 -0.46 16.09
C HIS A 250 12.69 -0.59 17.24
N TYR A 251 11.82 0.40 17.42
CA TYR A 251 10.78 0.38 18.44
C TYR A 251 9.60 -0.50 18.04
N LEU A 252 9.18 -0.44 16.77
CA LEU A 252 8.11 -1.29 16.24
C LEU A 252 8.49 -2.78 16.30
N ALA A 253 9.76 -3.12 16.13
CA ALA A 253 10.26 -4.49 16.32
C ALA A 253 10.54 -4.85 17.80
N GLY A 254 10.34 -3.90 18.70
CA GLY A 254 10.64 -4.01 20.11
C GLY A 254 9.52 -4.63 20.96
N GLU A 255 9.66 -4.47 22.27
CA GLU A 255 8.72 -4.95 23.27
C GLU A 255 8.30 -3.82 24.21
N THR A 256 7.07 -3.91 24.70
CA THR A 256 6.57 -3.02 25.76
C THR A 256 5.65 -3.78 26.70
N VAL A 257 5.10 -3.07 27.66
CA VAL A 257 4.07 -3.56 28.59
C VAL A 257 2.77 -2.89 28.20
N CYS A 258 1.70 -3.68 28.03
CA CYS A 258 0.36 -3.17 27.75
C CYS A 258 -0.04 -2.17 28.86
N PRO A 259 -0.38 -0.91 28.52
CA PRO A 259 -0.77 0.09 29.51
C PRO A 259 -1.98 -0.32 30.35
N SER A 260 -2.93 -1.04 29.76
CA SER A 260 -4.19 -1.47 30.40
C SER A 260 -4.01 -2.70 31.30
N CYS A 261 -3.50 -3.82 30.78
CA CYS A 261 -3.43 -5.10 31.52
C CYS A 261 -2.05 -5.45 32.09
N ARG A 262 -1.01 -4.69 31.74
CA ARG A 262 0.38 -4.87 32.19
C ARG A 262 1.08 -6.17 31.75
N GLU A 263 0.48 -6.92 30.84
CA GLU A 263 1.16 -8.02 30.16
C GLU A 263 2.21 -7.51 29.16
N ARG A 264 3.27 -8.30 28.96
CA ARG A 264 4.29 -7.97 27.95
C ARG A 264 3.73 -8.21 26.55
N ILE A 265 4.03 -7.28 25.65
CA ILE A 265 3.64 -7.37 24.24
C ILE A 265 4.84 -7.14 23.33
N SER A 266 4.91 -7.91 22.25
CA SER A 266 5.80 -7.61 21.12
C SER A 266 5.04 -6.67 20.18
N VAL A 267 5.62 -5.51 19.86
CA VAL A 267 4.89 -4.45 19.15
C VAL A 267 4.54 -4.88 17.73
N TRP A 268 5.50 -5.36 16.95
CA TRP A 268 5.31 -5.71 15.54
C TRP A 268 4.15 -6.69 15.27
N PRO A 269 4.08 -7.89 15.89
CA PRO A 269 2.97 -8.80 15.63
C PRO A 269 1.63 -8.26 16.16
N SER A 270 1.64 -7.47 17.25
CA SER A 270 0.43 -6.86 17.81
C SER A 270 -0.12 -5.75 16.91
N LEU A 271 0.78 -4.99 16.28
CA LEU A 271 0.48 -3.97 15.27
C LEU A 271 -0.03 -4.60 13.99
N LEU A 272 0.68 -5.58 13.44
CA LEU A 272 0.27 -6.21 12.18
C LEU A 272 -0.99 -7.09 12.32
N GLY A 273 -1.35 -7.47 13.55
CA GLY A 273 -2.58 -8.22 13.85
C GLY A 273 -3.87 -7.44 13.53
N THR A 274 -3.80 -6.11 13.44
CA THR A 274 -4.95 -5.25 13.09
C THR A 274 -5.29 -5.28 11.59
N PHE A 275 -4.35 -5.75 10.76
CA PHE A 275 -4.52 -5.84 9.31
C PHE A 275 -4.85 -7.28 8.91
N THR A 276 -6.13 -7.53 8.62
CA THR A 276 -6.57 -8.82 8.07
C THR A 276 -6.04 -9.01 6.65
N MET A 277 -5.78 -10.27 6.28
CA MET A 277 -5.59 -10.67 4.88
C MET A 277 -6.94 -11.05 4.28
#